data_AF-A0A3M6H1H3-F1
#
_entry.id   AF-A0A3M6H1H3-F1
#
_cell.length_a   1.000
_cell.length_b   1.000
_cell.length_c   1.000
_cell.angle_alpha   90.00
_cell.angle_beta   90.00
_cell.angle_gamma   90.00
#
_symmetry.space_group_name_H-M   'P 1'
#
loop_
_entity.id
_entity.type
_entity.pdbx_description
1 polymer ?
#
loop_
_entity_poly.entity_id
_entity_poly.type
_entity_poly.pdbx_seq_one_letter_code
_entity_poly.pdbx_strand_id
1 'polypeptide(L)'
;MVACTGSAGCAKGLADTKADALQLATGLVASQAVHLSGCTRSCAAAHVAPVTLLAVSPGRYDLYFRDAAHAGFGVLRARDLTIEAVGAQLNADSRSNIA
;
A
#
# COMPACT_ATOMS: atom_id res chain seq x y z
N MET A 1 -6.39 -7.29 3.14
CA MET A 1 -6.07 -5.91 2.74
C MET A 1 -7.02 -4.95 3.43
N VAL A 2 -6.57 -3.74 3.77
CA VAL A 2 -7.41 -2.68 4.36
C VAL A 2 -7.09 -1.34 3.70
N ALA A 3 -8.09 -0.47 3.52
CA ALA A 3 -7.94 0.82 2.87
C ALA A 3 -8.79 1.89 3.55
N CYS A 4 -8.31 3.13 3.60
CA CYS A 4 -9.16 4.27 4.00
C CYS A 4 -10.12 4.66 2.86
N THR A 5 -10.96 5.65 3.07
CA THR A 5 -11.87 6.16 2.02
C THR A 5 -11.14 6.90 0.89
N GLY A 6 -9.87 7.27 1.09
CA GLY A 6 -9.09 7.96 0.07
C GLY A 6 -9.71 9.29 -0.37
N SER A 7 -9.35 9.74 -1.57
CA SER A 7 -9.90 10.95 -2.19
C SER A 7 -11.41 10.86 -2.44
N ALA A 8 -11.96 9.66 -2.58
CA ALA A 8 -13.39 9.43 -2.78
C ALA A 8 -14.25 9.84 -1.56
N GLY A 9 -13.66 9.92 -0.36
CA GLY A 9 -14.40 10.30 0.85
C GLY A 9 -13.62 11.17 1.84
N CYS A 10 -12.45 11.69 1.47
CA CYS A 10 -11.64 12.54 2.34
C CYS A 10 -10.81 13.53 1.52
N ALA A 11 -10.98 14.83 1.77
CA ALA A 11 -10.23 15.90 1.09
C ALA A 11 -8.71 15.90 1.35
N LYS A 12 -8.24 15.09 2.31
CA LYS A 12 -6.80 14.87 2.57
C LYS A 12 -6.25 13.67 1.81
N GLY A 13 -7.11 12.79 1.28
CA GLY A 13 -6.69 11.62 0.52
C GLY A 13 -6.23 12.00 -0.88
N LEU A 14 -5.10 11.44 -1.32
CA LEU A 14 -4.50 11.73 -2.62
C LEU A 14 -4.89 10.74 -3.73
N ALA A 15 -5.47 9.59 -3.37
CA ALA A 15 -5.95 8.56 -4.29
C ALA A 15 -7.23 7.89 -3.78
N ASP A 16 -8.01 7.28 -4.67
CA ASP A 16 -9.16 6.45 -4.31
C ASP A 16 -8.68 5.07 -3.85
N THR A 17 -8.24 5.02 -2.60
CA THR A 17 -7.63 3.82 -2.03
C THR A 17 -8.53 2.60 -2.01
N LYS A 18 -9.86 2.75 -2.06
CA LYS A 18 -10.78 1.60 -2.10
C LYS A 18 -10.84 1.00 -3.49
N ALA A 19 -10.98 1.83 -4.53
CA ALA A 19 -10.92 1.37 -5.92
C ALA A 19 -9.57 0.72 -6.21
N ASP A 20 -8.49 1.36 -5.79
CA ASP A 20 -7.13 0.88 -5.98
C ASP A 20 -6.86 -0.44 -5.23
N ALA A 21 -7.41 -0.62 -4.03
CA ALA A 21 -7.30 -1.86 -3.27
C ALA A 21 -7.98 -3.04 -3.99
N LEU A 22 -9.16 -2.80 -4.57
CA LEU A 22 -9.85 -3.82 -5.36
C LEU A 22 -9.03 -4.18 -6.61
N GLN A 23 -8.50 -3.19 -7.32
CA GLN A 23 -7.64 -3.44 -8.46
C GLN A 23 -6.41 -4.27 -8.06
N LEU A 24 -5.69 -3.89 -7.00
CA LEU A 24 -4.53 -4.62 -6.52
C LEU A 24 -4.87 -6.08 -6.18
N ALA A 25 -6.00 -6.30 -5.48
CA ALA A 25 -6.43 -7.64 -5.09
C ALA A 25 -6.61 -8.60 -6.29
N THR A 26 -6.98 -8.09 -7.47
CA THR A 26 -7.12 -8.92 -8.68
C THR A 26 -5.80 -9.39 -9.26
N GLY A 27 -4.69 -8.68 -8.99
CA GLY A 27 -3.37 -8.97 -9.55
C GLY A 27 -2.41 -9.73 -8.62
N LEU A 28 -2.78 -9.93 -7.35
CA LEU A 28 -1.90 -10.60 -6.38
C LEU A 28 -2.01 -12.13 -6.48
N VAL A 29 -0.86 -12.81 -6.50
CA VAL A 29 -0.79 -14.29 -6.54
C VAL A 29 -0.99 -14.94 -5.17
N ALA A 30 -0.83 -14.17 -4.09
CA ALA A 30 -1.02 -14.61 -2.71
C ALA A 30 -1.64 -13.50 -1.87
N SER A 31 -2.39 -13.89 -0.83
CA SER A 31 -2.96 -12.94 0.12
C SER A 31 -1.85 -12.30 0.96
N GLN A 32 -1.83 -10.97 1.02
CA GLN A 32 -0.87 -10.20 1.80
C GLN A 32 -1.57 -9.14 2.66
N ALA A 33 -1.02 -8.91 3.85
CA ALA A 33 -1.48 -7.87 4.77
C ALA A 33 -1.00 -6.48 4.30
N VAL A 34 -1.68 -5.96 3.27
CA VAL A 34 -1.44 -4.63 2.68
C VAL A 34 -2.44 -3.63 3.24
N HIS A 35 -1.93 -2.47 3.65
CA HIS A 35 -2.72 -1.28 3.97
C HIS A 35 -2.54 -0.21 2.88
N LEU A 36 -3.64 0.26 2.29
CA LEU A 36 -3.64 1.38 1.36
C LEU A 36 -4.07 2.65 2.09
N SER A 37 -3.17 3.63 2.13
CA SER A 37 -3.39 4.89 2.82
C SER A 37 -3.37 6.07 1.87
N GLY A 38 -4.47 6.82 1.85
CA GLY A 38 -4.60 8.01 0.99
C GLY A 38 -3.76 9.19 1.47
N CYS A 39 -3.27 9.19 2.70
CA CYS A 39 -2.36 10.20 3.25
C CYS A 39 -1.63 9.65 4.48
N THR A 40 -0.68 10.41 5.02
CA THR A 40 0.15 10.01 6.17
C THR A 40 -0.62 9.77 7.48
N ARG A 41 -1.90 10.14 7.56
CA ARG A 41 -2.74 9.91 8.76
C ARG A 41 -3.06 8.44 9.02
N SER A 42 -2.97 7.56 8.02
CA SER A 42 -3.12 6.11 8.22
C SER A 42 -4.45 5.66 8.85
N CYS A 43 -5.55 6.39 8.61
CA CYS A 43 -6.78 6.26 9.40
C CYS A 43 -7.45 4.87 9.40
N ALA A 44 -7.16 4.01 8.42
CA ALA A 44 -7.77 2.69 8.30
C ALA A 44 -6.99 1.57 9.01
N ALA A 45 -5.85 1.87 9.61
CA ALA A 45 -5.02 0.90 10.32
C ALA A 45 -4.62 1.45 11.71
N ALA A 46 -5.00 0.75 12.78
CA ALA A 46 -4.64 1.11 14.15
C ALA A 46 -3.14 0.92 14.44
N HIS A 47 -2.48 0.06 13.67
CA HIS A 47 -1.05 -0.21 13.72
C HIS A 47 -0.47 -0.22 12.31
N VAL A 48 0.85 0.01 12.21
CA VAL A 48 1.58 -0.10 10.93
C VAL A 48 1.47 -1.53 10.42
N ALA A 49 0.87 -1.70 9.24
CA ALA A 49 0.72 -2.99 8.58
C ALA A 49 2.07 -3.49 8.03
N PRO A 50 2.26 -4.81 7.82
CA PRO A 50 3.49 -5.34 7.23
C PRO A 50 3.88 -4.67 5.91
N VAL A 51 2.89 -4.34 5.07
CA VAL A 51 3.05 -3.53 3.86
C VAL A 51 2.12 -2.33 3.91
N THR A 52 2.66 -1.14 3.66
CA THR A 52 1.87 0.09 3.50
C THR A 52 2.11 0.70 2.13
N LEU A 53 1.02 0.98 1.41
CA LEU A 53 1.03 1.83 0.22
C LEU A 53 0.55 3.21 0.64
N LEU A 54 1.43 4.21 0.55
CA LEU A 54 1.09 5.60 0.84
C LEU A 54 0.86 6.35 -0.48
N ALA A 55 -0.35 6.85 -0.70
CA ALA A 55 -0.67 7.61 -1.89
C ALA A 55 0.18 8.89 -1.94
N VAL A 56 0.79 9.15 -3.09
CA VAL A 56 1.56 10.37 -3.38
C VAL A 56 0.90 11.23 -4.46
N SER A 57 0.06 10.62 -5.31
CA SER A 57 -0.85 11.28 -6.25
C SER A 57 -1.96 10.28 -6.64
N PRO A 58 -2.96 10.68 -7.45
CA PRO A 58 -4.01 9.77 -7.90
C PRO A 58 -3.43 8.51 -8.55
N GLY A 59 -3.78 7.33 -8.04
CA GLY A 59 -3.33 6.03 -8.54
C GLY A 59 -1.82 5.74 -8.36
N ARG A 60 -1.09 6.55 -7.59
CA ARG A 60 0.36 6.44 -7.41
C ARG A 60 0.74 6.36 -5.94
N TYR A 61 1.64 5.43 -5.62
CA TYR A 61 1.95 5.06 -4.25
C TYR A 61 3.45 4.88 -4.00
N ASP A 62 3.90 5.35 -2.84
CA ASP A 62 5.14 4.91 -2.23
C ASP A 62 4.90 3.60 -1.47
N LEU A 63 5.78 2.62 -1.64
CA LEU A 63 5.68 1.29 -1.06
C LEU A 63 6.63 1.14 0.14
N TYR A 64 6.06 0.88 1.31
CA TYR A 64 6.80 0.68 2.56
C TYR A 64 6.64 -0.74 3.08
N PHE A 65 7.74 -1.30 3.59
CA PHE A 65 7.73 -2.52 4.40
C PHE A 65 7.99 -2.17 5.86
N ARG A 66 7.15 -2.69 6.74
CA ARG A 66 7.30 -2.47 8.18
C ARG A 66 8.65 -2.98 8.65
N ASP A 67 9.33 -2.16 9.43
CA ASP A 67 10.55 -2.51 10.14
C ASP A 67 10.49 -1.86 11.52
N ALA A 68 10.70 -2.65 12.58
CA ALA A 68 10.66 -2.16 13.95
C ALA A 68 11.82 -1.20 14.29
N ALA A 69 12.91 -1.22 13.53
CA ALA A 69 14.02 -0.28 13.67
C ALA A 69 13.73 1.10 13.05
N HIS A 70 12.66 1.22 12.26
CA HIS A 70 12.33 2.44 11.53
C HIS A 70 11.01 3.05 12.03
N ALA A 71 11.01 4.36 12.28
CA ALA A 71 9.80 5.09 12.63
C ALA A 71 8.83 5.19 11.43
N GLY A 72 7.56 5.50 11.71
CA GLY A 72 6.53 5.65 10.67
C GLY A 72 6.16 4.31 10.04
N PHE A 73 6.01 4.26 8.71
CA PHE A 73 5.56 3.07 7.99
C PHE A 73 6.64 2.00 7.78
N GLY A 74 7.89 2.26 8.19
CA GLY A 74 9.03 1.37 8.01
C GLY A 74 9.96 1.80 6.88
N VAL A 75 10.57 0.85 6.19
CA VAL A 75 11.54 1.09 5.11
C VAL A 75 10.82 1.34 3.79
N LEU A 76 11.12 2.47 3.16
CA LEU A 76 10.67 2.79 1.81
C LEU A 76 11.39 1.90 0.79
N ARG A 77 10.62 1.07 0.07
CA ARG A 77 11.13 0.09 -0.88
C ARG A 77 11.11 0.60 -2.33
N ALA A 78 10.11 1.40 -2.66
CA ALA A 78 9.94 1.98 -3.99
C ALA A 78 9.03 3.21 -3.90
N ARG A 79 9.17 4.12 -4.87
CA ARG A 79 8.42 5.38 -4.91
C ARG A 79 7.57 5.46 -6.18
N ASP A 80 6.48 6.23 -6.08
CA ASP A 80 5.66 6.65 -7.22
C ASP A 80 5.22 5.49 -8.14
N LEU A 81 4.82 4.37 -7.54
CA LEU A 81 4.39 3.18 -8.26
C LEU A 81 2.90 3.25 -8.62
N THR A 82 2.54 2.73 -9.80
CA THR A 82 1.13 2.40 -10.09
C THR A 82 0.72 1.13 -9.34
N ILE A 83 -0.58 0.88 -9.25
CA ILE A 83 -1.11 -0.34 -8.61
C ILE A 83 -0.64 -1.62 -9.32
N GLU A 84 -0.53 -1.60 -10.64
CA GLU A 84 0.02 -2.73 -11.41
C GLU A 84 1.49 -2.97 -11.06
N ALA A 85 2.29 -1.92 -10.98
CA ALA A 85 3.71 -2.01 -10.62
C ALA A 85 3.89 -2.50 -9.17
N VAL A 86 3.06 -2.04 -8.24
CA VAL A 86 3.01 -2.57 -6.87
C VAL A 86 2.69 -4.06 -6.87
N GLY A 87 1.65 -4.49 -7.59
CA GLY A 87 1.26 -5.89 -7.67
C GLY A 87 2.39 -6.77 -8.22
N ALA A 88 3.07 -6.32 -9.28
CA ALA A 88 4.23 -7.01 -9.84
C ALA A 88 5.36 -7.17 -8.82
N GLN A 89 5.66 -6.10 -8.06
CA GLN A 89 6.71 -6.12 -7.05
C GLN A 89 6.38 -7.06 -5.88
N LEU A 90 5.17 -6.97 -5.33
CA LEU A 90 4.73 -7.84 -4.23
C LEU A 90 4.71 -9.33 -4.63
N ASN A 91 4.30 -9.62 -5.87
CA ASN A 91 4.36 -10.97 -6.42
C ASN A 91 5.80 -11.47 -6.60
N ALA A 92 6.74 -10.61 -6.99
CA ALA A 92 8.15 -10.97 -7.09
C ALA A 92 8.75 -11.27 -5.71
N ASP A 93 8.52 -10.40 -4.73
CA ASP A 93 9.01 -10.57 -3.36
C ASP A 93 8.45 -11.85 -2.70
N SER A 94 7.18 -12.17 -2.95
CA SER A 94 6.54 -13.39 -2.43
C SER A 94 7.21 -14.67 -2.95
N ARG A 95 7.65 -14.68 -4.22
CA ARG A 95 8.35 -15.82 -4.81
C ARG A 95 9.75 -15.98 -4.24
N SER A 96 10.46 -14.88 -4.01
CA SER A 96 11.79 -14.91 -3.38
C SER A 96 11.77 -15.41 -1.93
N ASN A 97 10.64 -15.29 -1.24
CA ASN A 97 10.49 -15.72 0.15
C ASN A 97 10.03 -17.18 0.30
N ILE A 98 9.70 -17.85 -0.82
CA ILE A 98 9.27 -19.26 -0.88
C ILE A 98 10.41 -20.18 -1.38
N ALA A 99 11.43 -19.61 -2.04
CA ALA A 99 12.62 -20.31 -2.51
C ALA A 99 13.69 -20.44 -1.42
#